data_AF-A0A439V0Y7-F1
#
_entry.id   AF-A0A439V0Y7-F1
#
_cell.length_a   1.000
_cell.length_b   1.000
_cell.length_c   1.000
_cell.angle_alpha   90.00
_cell.angle_beta   90.00
_cell.angle_gamma   90.00
#
_symmetry.space_group_name_H-M   'P 1'
#
loop_
_entity.id
_entity.type
_entity.pdbx_description
1 polymer ?
#
loop_
_entity_poly.entity_id
_entity_poly.type
_entity_poly.pdbx_seq_one_letter_code
_entity_poly.pdbx_strand_id
1 'polypeptide(L)'
;MTAAAHGVDGMANALRRYVVARAHGRTYPEYSRYDPSIACWVASDDAEAVGRCDGKRFRQVRRPGLPWCRWLGTDTALAEDHALQAFFELHASEPHDWNRLLKEVSRDRRRVLRDWQRRGREILARLRMQAAIGSDTQMTSGLAEEFRMPGKGLRSLRG
;
A
#
# COMPACT_ATOMS: atom_id res chain seq x y z
N MET A 1 7.13 -9.28 -20.63
CA MET A 1 8.27 -8.69 -19.91
C MET A 1 8.12 -9.07 -18.45
N THR A 2 8.96 -10.02 -18.01
CA THR A 2 8.99 -10.57 -16.66
C THR A 2 9.48 -9.51 -15.69
N ALA A 3 8.71 -9.21 -14.64
CA ALA A 3 9.23 -8.53 -13.47
C ALA A 3 10.51 -9.28 -13.05
N ALA A 4 11.62 -8.57 -12.88
CA ALA A 4 12.83 -9.18 -12.37
C ALA A 4 12.46 -9.90 -11.07
N ALA A 5 12.69 -11.21 -11.00
CA ALA A 5 12.41 -11.97 -9.79
C ALA A 5 13.33 -11.42 -8.69
N HIS A 6 12.80 -10.51 -7.89
CA HIS A 6 13.55 -9.95 -6.79
C HIS A 6 13.84 -11.09 -5.83
N GLY A 7 15.12 -11.39 -5.63
CA GLY A 7 15.53 -12.19 -4.48
C GLY A 7 15.03 -11.54 -3.19
N VAL A 8 15.05 -12.29 -2.09
CA VAL A 8 14.57 -11.82 -0.78
C VAL A 8 15.15 -10.45 -0.38
N ASP A 9 16.40 -10.18 -0.77
CA ASP A 9 17.07 -8.90 -0.52
C ASP A 9 16.53 -7.74 -1.36
N GLY A 10 16.25 -7.99 -2.64
CA GLY A 10 15.60 -7.01 -3.51
C GLY A 10 14.23 -6.62 -2.95
N MET A 11 13.43 -7.63 -2.57
CA MET A 11 12.11 -7.42 -1.99
C MET A 11 12.16 -6.69 -0.64
N ALA A 12 13.13 -7.03 0.23
CA ALA A 12 13.30 -6.37 1.51
C ALA A 12 13.74 -4.90 1.36
N ASN A 13 14.58 -4.60 0.37
CA ASN A 13 14.97 -3.22 0.06
C ASN A 13 13.80 -2.43 -0.56
N ALA A 14 13.02 -3.06 -1.45
CA ALA A 14 11.81 -2.46 -2.01
C ALA A 14 10.78 -2.17 -0.91
N LEU A 15 10.61 -3.08 0.07
CA LEU A 15 9.77 -2.88 1.24
C LEU A 15 10.18 -1.64 2.04
N ARG A 16 11.47 -1.49 2.33
CA ARG A 16 11.97 -0.31 3.03
C ARG A 16 11.67 0.98 2.25
N ARG A 17 11.95 1.01 0.95
CA ARG A 17 11.67 2.17 0.10
C ARG A 17 10.18 2.51 0.09
N TYR A 18 9.31 1.51 -0.01
CA TYR A 18 7.86 1.69 -0.02
C TYR A 18 7.37 2.29 1.29
N VAL A 19 7.77 1.73 2.42
CA VAL A 19 7.35 2.20 3.75
C VAL A 19 7.88 3.61 4.03
N VAL A 20 9.12 3.92 3.65
CA VAL A 20 9.68 5.28 3.71
C VAL A 20 8.84 6.25 2.88
N ALA A 21 8.53 5.90 1.63
CA ALA A 21 7.72 6.74 0.74
C ALA A 21 6.34 7.02 1.32
N ARG A 22 5.66 6.00 1.86
CA ARG A 22 4.35 6.12 2.53
C ARG A 22 4.42 6.98 3.79
N ALA A 23 5.40 6.73 4.66
CA ALA A 23 5.55 7.46 5.92
C ALA A 23 5.77 8.97 5.69
N HIS A 24 6.44 9.34 4.60
CA HIS A 24 6.66 10.73 4.23
C HIS A 24 5.62 11.30 3.27
N GLY A 25 4.61 10.52 2.85
CA GLY A 25 3.65 10.96 1.82
C GLY A 25 4.29 11.29 0.47
N ARG A 26 5.49 10.77 0.17
CA ARG A 26 6.24 11.07 -1.06
C ARG A 26 5.96 10.04 -2.14
N THR A 27 5.20 10.44 -3.16
CA THR A 27 4.94 9.60 -4.34
C THR A 27 6.15 9.58 -5.27
N TYR A 28 6.27 8.51 -6.06
CA TYR A 28 7.34 8.41 -7.05
C TYR A 28 7.05 9.39 -8.21
N PRO A 29 8.02 10.23 -8.64
CA PRO A 29 7.78 11.23 -9.66
C PRO A 29 7.57 10.58 -11.03
N GLU A 30 6.58 11.07 -11.77
CA GLU A 30 6.29 10.58 -13.12
C GLU A 30 7.20 11.19 -14.18
N TYR A 31 7.82 12.32 -13.86
CA TYR A 31 8.77 13.04 -14.70
C TYR A 31 10.08 13.26 -13.95
N SER A 32 11.15 13.45 -14.73
CA SER A 32 12.42 13.90 -14.16
C SER A 32 13.11 14.85 -15.11
N ARG A 33 13.84 15.81 -14.54
CA ARG A 33 14.67 16.76 -15.27
C ARG A 33 16.13 16.52 -14.98
N TYR A 34 16.99 16.74 -15.96
CA TYR A 34 18.43 16.71 -15.75
C TYR A 34 18.86 18.03 -15.12
N ASP A 35 19.51 17.96 -13.96
CA ASP A 35 20.10 19.11 -13.30
C ASP A 35 21.61 19.15 -13.59
N PRO A 36 22.09 20.14 -14.37
CA PRO A 36 23.49 20.23 -14.74
C PRO A 36 24.41 20.63 -13.58
N SER A 37 23.88 21.29 -12.54
CA SER A 37 24.68 21.75 -11.39
C SER A 37 25.22 20.61 -10.55
N ILE A 38 24.46 19.51 -10.48
CA ILE A 38 24.77 18.30 -9.73
C ILE A 38 24.93 17.07 -10.64
N ALA A 39 24.91 17.28 -11.96
CA ALA A 39 25.02 16.28 -13.01
C ALA A 39 24.12 15.04 -12.78
N CYS A 40 22.86 15.25 -12.38
CA CYS A 40 21.97 14.15 -12.02
C CYS A 40 20.52 14.39 -12.45
N TRP A 41 19.73 13.31 -12.51
CA TRP A 41 18.29 13.38 -12.76
C TRP A 41 17.55 13.62 -11.45
N VAL A 42 16.79 14.71 -11.39
CA VAL A 42 15.96 15.08 -10.24
C VAL A 42 14.48 14.93 -10.56
N ALA A 43 13.67 14.75 -9.51
CA ALA A 43 12.22 14.71 -9.63
C ALA A 43 11.69 15.99 -10.29
N SER A 44 10.71 15.84 -11.18
CA SER A 44 10.01 16.91 -11.87
C SER A 44 8.52 16.59 -11.84
N ASP A 45 7.68 17.61 -11.90
CA ASP A 45 6.25 17.43 -12.09
C ASP A 45 5.85 17.56 -13.57
N ASP A 46 4.55 17.35 -13.83
CA ASP A 46 3.97 17.45 -15.17
C ASP A 46 4.09 18.87 -15.71
N ALA A 47 3.84 19.89 -14.86
CA ALA A 47 3.85 21.31 -15.23
C ALA A 47 5.22 21.77 -15.76
N GLU A 48 6.30 21.34 -15.10
CA GLU A 48 7.67 21.62 -15.55
C GLU A 48 8.02 20.88 -16.85
N ALA A 49 7.45 19.69 -17.06
CA ALA A 49 7.77 18.78 -18.16
C ALA A 49 6.90 18.98 -19.43
N VAL A 50 5.80 19.74 -19.36
CA VAL A 50 4.84 19.93 -20.47
C VAL A 50 5.54 20.35 -21.75
N GLY A 51 5.39 19.55 -22.81
CA GLY A 51 5.96 19.83 -24.13
C GLY A 51 7.49 19.79 -24.19
N ARG A 52 8.17 19.35 -23.12
CA ARG A 52 9.63 19.41 -22.98
C ARG A 52 10.30 18.04 -22.83
N CYS A 53 9.53 16.95 -22.84
CA CYS A 53 10.02 15.56 -22.72
C CYS A 53 10.81 15.10 -23.96
N ASP A 54 11.99 15.69 -24.15
CA ASP A 54 12.91 15.44 -25.26
C ASP A 54 13.92 14.30 -25.00
N GLY A 55 13.88 13.72 -23.79
CA GLY A 55 14.80 12.68 -23.35
C GLY A 55 16.20 13.18 -22.97
N LYS A 56 16.49 14.48 -23.14
CA LYS A 56 17.79 15.09 -22.85
C LYS A 56 17.74 15.96 -21.60
N ARG A 57 16.75 16.86 -21.53
CA ARG A 57 16.54 17.77 -20.40
C ARG A 57 15.40 17.31 -19.52
N PHE A 58 14.35 16.76 -20.12
CA PHE A 58 13.24 16.15 -19.40
C PHE A 58 12.97 14.75 -19.94
N ARG A 59 12.59 13.86 -19.04
CA ARG A 59 12.15 12.51 -19.41
C ARG A 59 10.90 12.15 -18.61
N GLN A 60 9.98 11.50 -19.31
CA GLN A 60 8.86 10.83 -18.68
C GLN A 60 9.32 9.48 -18.14
N VAL A 61 9.20 9.30 -16.83
CA VAL A 61 9.60 8.08 -16.12
C VAL A 61 8.47 7.05 -16.17
N ARG A 62 7.23 7.50 -15.97
CA ARG A 62 6.04 6.65 -16.09
C ARG A 62 5.73 6.40 -17.56
N ARG A 63 5.75 5.15 -17.99
CA ARG A 63 5.38 4.77 -19.36
C ARG A 63 3.90 4.39 -19.40
N PRO A 64 3.05 5.08 -20.19
CA PRO A 64 1.66 4.69 -20.36
C PRO A 64 1.53 3.21 -20.79
N GLY A 65 0.54 2.51 -20.23
CA GLY A 65 0.30 1.10 -20.53
C GLY A 65 1.21 0.10 -19.80
N LEU A 66 2.23 0.54 -19.06
CA LEU A 66 3.04 -0.34 -18.19
C LEU A 66 2.60 -0.24 -16.72
N PRO A 67 2.76 -1.33 -15.93
CA PRO A 67 2.50 -1.31 -14.51
C PRO A 67 3.28 -0.21 -13.79
N TRP A 68 2.62 0.46 -12.83
CA TRP A 68 3.19 1.55 -12.07
C TRP A 68 2.71 1.50 -10.62
N CYS A 69 3.66 1.48 -9.69
CA CYS A 69 3.40 1.69 -8.28
C CYS A 69 3.52 3.18 -7.96
N ARG A 70 2.47 3.78 -7.40
CA ARG A 70 2.47 5.19 -6.96
C ARG A 70 3.65 5.56 -6.05
N TRP A 71 4.18 4.61 -5.30
CA TRP A 71 5.23 4.84 -4.28
C TRP A 71 6.62 4.42 -4.73
N LEU A 72 6.72 3.47 -5.67
CA LEU A 72 7.99 2.87 -6.10
C LEU A 72 8.28 3.03 -7.61
N GLY A 73 7.35 3.62 -8.36
CA GLY A 73 7.48 3.80 -9.80
C GLY A 73 7.32 2.48 -10.54
N THR A 74 8.33 2.12 -11.33
CA THR A 74 8.34 0.89 -12.14
C THR A 74 8.54 -0.39 -11.33
N ASP A 75 8.90 -0.29 -10.05
CA ASP A 75 9.04 -1.44 -9.16
C ASP A 75 7.68 -1.79 -8.53
N THR A 76 6.98 -2.72 -9.18
CA THR A 76 5.62 -3.14 -8.80
C THR A 76 5.58 -4.38 -7.92
N ALA A 77 6.73 -4.97 -7.58
CA ALA A 77 6.79 -6.24 -6.84
C ALA A 77 5.98 -6.21 -5.54
N LEU A 78 6.00 -5.09 -4.80
CA LEU A 78 5.20 -4.94 -3.60
C LEU A 78 3.71 -4.78 -3.87
N ALA A 79 3.34 -4.08 -4.94
CA ALA A 79 1.94 -3.88 -5.33
C ALA A 79 1.30 -5.20 -5.77
N GLU A 80 2.10 -6.10 -6.36
CA GLU A 80 1.69 -7.44 -6.81
C GLU A 80 1.67 -8.47 -5.66
N ASP A 81 2.34 -8.20 -4.53
CA ASP A 81 2.31 -9.05 -3.34
C ASP A 81 1.02 -8.85 -2.54
N HIS A 82 -0.01 -9.63 -2.89
CA HIS A 82 -1.32 -9.58 -2.23
C HIS A 82 -1.26 -9.81 -0.71
N ALA A 83 -0.31 -10.60 -0.21
CA ALA A 83 -0.19 -10.82 1.22
C ALA A 83 0.29 -9.56 1.92
N LEU A 84 1.31 -8.89 1.39
CA LEU A 84 1.73 -7.58 1.92
C LEU A 84 0.64 -6.53 1.80
N GLN A 85 -0.08 -6.47 0.66
CA GLN A 85 -1.19 -5.53 0.52
C GLN A 85 -2.27 -5.76 1.58
N ALA A 86 -2.66 -7.02 1.83
CA ALA A 86 -3.62 -7.35 2.89
C ALA A 86 -3.11 -6.97 4.30
N PHE A 87 -1.81 -7.15 4.55
CA PHE A 87 -1.22 -6.71 5.82
C PHE A 87 -1.31 -5.20 5.99
N PHE A 88 -0.95 -4.42 4.96
CA PHE A 88 -0.98 -2.96 5.01
C PHE A 88 -2.40 -2.41 5.16
N GLU A 89 -3.37 -2.98 4.45
CA GLU A 89 -4.77 -2.56 4.55
C GLU A 89 -5.28 -2.61 6.00
N LEU A 90 -4.88 -3.65 6.75
CA LEU A 90 -5.32 -3.84 8.12
C LEU A 90 -4.49 -3.07 9.16
N HIS A 91 -3.21 -2.82 8.90
CA HIS A 91 -2.27 -2.29 9.91
C HIS A 91 -1.75 -0.89 9.62
N ALA A 92 -2.15 -0.29 8.50
CA ALA A 92 -1.63 0.99 8.01
C ALA A 92 -2.72 1.91 7.43
N SER A 93 -3.88 1.94 8.10
CA SER A 93 -5.03 2.75 7.72
C SER A 93 -4.77 4.25 7.89
N GLU A 94 -3.96 4.64 8.87
CA GLU A 94 -3.67 6.04 9.14
C GLU A 94 -2.23 6.44 8.76
N PRO A 95 -1.97 7.73 8.45
CA PRO A 95 -0.62 8.20 8.13
C PRO A 95 0.42 7.88 9.21
N HIS A 96 0.03 7.91 10.49
CA HIS A 96 0.94 7.69 11.60
C HIS A 96 1.36 6.21 11.76
N ASP A 97 0.55 5.27 11.29
CA ASP A 97 0.90 3.84 11.28
C ASP A 97 2.14 3.57 10.43
N TRP A 98 2.27 4.27 9.30
CA TRP A 98 3.43 4.14 8.42
C TRP A 98 4.73 4.53 9.12
N ASN A 99 4.71 5.47 10.07
CA ASN A 99 5.87 5.80 10.90
C ASN A 99 6.22 4.69 11.88
N ARG A 100 5.23 3.98 12.44
CA ARG A 100 5.48 2.77 13.27
C ARG A 100 6.12 1.67 12.43
N LEU A 101 5.52 1.37 11.28
CA LEU A 101 6.02 0.36 10.33
C LEU A 101 7.43 0.69 9.84
N LEU A 102 7.74 1.97 9.62
CA LEU A 102 9.08 2.42 9.24
C LEU A 102 10.13 2.07 10.30
N LYS A 103 9.81 2.24 11.59
CA LYS A 103 10.72 1.86 12.68
C LYS A 103 10.98 0.35 12.68
N GLU A 104 9.96 -0.46 12.45
CA GLU A 104 10.11 -1.92 12.37
C GLU A 104 11.01 -2.35 11.21
N VAL A 105 10.72 -1.85 10.00
CA VAL A 105 11.49 -2.18 8.79
C VAL A 105 12.93 -1.69 8.86
N SER A 106 13.17 -0.55 9.52
CA SER A 106 14.53 -0.01 9.70
C SER A 106 15.38 -0.87 10.64
N ARG A 107 14.76 -1.59 11.59
CA ARG A 107 15.46 -2.52 12.50
C ARG A 107 15.86 -3.81 11.79
N ASP A 108 14.92 -4.47 11.11
CA ASP A 108 15.20 -5.71 10.39
C ASP A 108 14.19 -5.95 9.26
N ARG A 109 14.49 -5.37 8.09
CA ARG A 109 13.64 -5.48 6.89
C ARG A 109 13.41 -6.92 6.41
N ARG A 110 14.38 -7.83 6.58
CA ARG A 110 14.27 -9.21 6.08
C ARG A 110 13.30 -10.02 6.93
N ARG A 111 13.44 -9.92 8.26
CA ARG A 111 12.53 -10.57 9.21
C ARG A 111 11.13 -10.00 9.04
N VAL A 112 11.01 -8.68 9.02
CA VAL A 112 9.73 -7.97 8.88
C VAL A 112 9.01 -8.34 7.60
N LEU A 113 9.71 -8.42 6.46
CA LEU A 113 9.13 -8.87 5.19
C LEU A 113 8.46 -10.24 5.33
N ARG A 114 9.20 -11.23 5.87
CA ARG A 114 8.67 -12.60 6.04
C ARG A 114 7.49 -12.65 7.01
N ASP A 115 7.59 -11.91 8.12
CA ASP A 115 6.55 -11.88 9.15
C ASP A 115 5.27 -11.23 8.63
N TRP A 116 5.38 -10.11 7.91
CA TRP A 116 4.23 -9.41 7.34
C TRP A 116 3.59 -10.19 6.20
N GLN A 117 4.38 -10.84 5.34
CA GLN A 117 3.86 -11.78 4.33
C GLN A 117 3.13 -12.97 4.96
N ARG A 118 3.64 -13.51 6.08
CA ARG A 118 2.96 -14.58 6.82
C ARG A 118 1.60 -14.10 7.35
N ARG A 119 1.58 -12.98 8.07
CA ARG A 119 0.34 -12.38 8.61
C ARG A 119 -0.66 -12.01 7.50
N GLY A 120 -0.16 -11.47 6.38
CA GLY A 120 -0.96 -11.18 5.19
C GLY A 120 -1.66 -12.41 4.63
N ARG A 121 -0.94 -13.53 4.52
CA ARG A 121 -1.53 -14.81 4.09
C ARG A 121 -2.58 -15.32 5.07
N GLU A 122 -2.37 -15.16 6.37
CA GLU A 122 -3.36 -15.51 7.39
C GLU A 122 -4.64 -14.66 7.25
N ILE A 123 -4.51 -13.34 6.99
CA ILE A 123 -5.65 -12.44 6.74
C ILE A 123 -6.43 -12.92 5.50
N LEU A 124 -5.74 -13.16 4.38
CA LEU A 124 -6.37 -13.63 3.14
C LEU A 124 -7.05 -14.99 3.32
N ALA A 125 -6.44 -15.91 4.07
CA ALA A 125 -7.03 -17.20 4.37
C ALA A 125 -8.33 -17.05 5.18
N ARG A 126 -8.36 -16.18 6.18
CA ARG A 126 -9.57 -15.88 6.97
C ARG A 126 -10.68 -15.30 6.09
N LEU A 127 -10.35 -14.33 5.23
CA LEU A 127 -11.31 -13.74 4.31
C LEU A 127 -11.90 -14.77 3.34
N ARG A 128 -11.07 -15.69 2.82
CA ARG A 128 -11.54 -16.79 1.95
C ARG A 128 -12.46 -17.76 2.69
N MET A 129 -12.13 -18.11 3.93
CA MET A 129 -12.99 -18.95 4.76
C MET A 129 -14.34 -18.27 5.03
N GLN A 130 -14.35 -16.98 5.36
CA GLN A 130 -15.58 -16.20 5.53
C GLN A 130 -16.41 -16.16 4.23
N ALA A 131 -15.77 -15.93 3.09
CA ALA A 131 -16.46 -15.92 1.80
C ALA A 131 -17.06 -17.29 1.43
N ALA A 132 -16.40 -18.39 1.80
CA ALA A 132 -16.88 -19.76 1.56
C ALA A 132 -18.08 -20.14 2.44
N ILE A 133 -18.23 -19.51 3.61
CA ILE A 133 -19.39 -19.70 4.50
C ILE A 133 -20.62 -18.92 4.00
N GLY A 134 -20.44 -17.99 3.06
CA GLY A 134 -21.49 -17.19 2.44
C GLY A 134 -21.63 -15.79 3.05
N SER A 135 -22.06 -14.82 2.22
CA SER A 135 -22.28 -13.41 2.59
C SER A 135 -23.38 -13.18 3.61
N ASP A 136 -24.11 -14.23 4.01
CA ASP A 136 -25.22 -14.16 4.97
C ASP A 136 -24.81 -14.34 6.43
N THR A 137 -23.50 -14.44 6.71
CA THR A 137 -23.04 -14.28 8.08
C THR A 137 -22.92 -12.79 8.40
N GLN A 138 -24.07 -12.10 8.49
CA GLN A 138 -24.20 -11.06 9.50
C GLN A 138 -23.68 -11.70 10.79
N MET A 139 -22.51 -11.29 11.27
CA MET A 139 -22.15 -11.61 12.64
C MET A 139 -23.33 -11.09 13.46
N THR A 140 -24.08 -12.02 14.03
CA THR A 140 -25.07 -11.77 15.07
C THR A 140 -24.30 -11.19 16.24
N SER A 141 -23.99 -9.90 16.15
CA SER A 141 -23.73 -9.05 17.29
C SER A 141 -24.90 -9.29 18.23
N GLY A 142 -24.63 -9.67 19.48
CA GLY A 142 -25.67 -9.93 20.49
C GLY A 142 -26.66 -8.76 20.67
N LEU A 143 -26.31 -7.56 20.17
CA LEU A 143 -27.21 -6.40 20.11
C LEU A 143 -28.36 -6.58 19.11
N ALA A 144 -28.19 -7.33 18.02
CA ALA A 144 -29.23 -7.53 17.01
C ALA A 144 -30.36 -8.47 17.47
N GLU A 145 -30.10 -9.31 18.48
CA GLU A 145 -31.13 -10.15 19.13
C GLU A 145 -31.98 -9.34 20.12
N GLU A 146 -31.40 -8.34 20.79
CA GLU A 146 -32.10 -7.50 21.77
C GLU A 146 -33.24 -6.68 21.15
N PHE A 147 -33.12 -6.30 19.87
CA PHE A 147 -34.15 -5.55 19.12
C PHE A 147 -35.15 -6.43 18.36
N ARG A 148 -35.00 -7.76 18.37
CA ARG A 148 -35.93 -8.69 17.70
C ARG A 148 -37.13 -9.08 18.56
N MET A 149 -37.13 -8.74 19.86
CA MET A 149 -38.27 -8.96 20.74
C MET A 149 -39.39 -7.92 20.46
N PRO A 150 -40.60 -8.35 20.08
CA PRO A 150 -41.74 -7.45 19.97
C PRO A 150 -42.04 -6.86 21.34
N GLY A 151 -41.96 -5.53 21.49
CA GLY A 151 -42.43 -4.81 22.68
C GLY A 151 -41.43 -3.91 23.41
N LYS A 152 -40.16 -3.80 23.00
CA LYS A 152 -39.18 -2.87 23.60
C LYS A 152 -38.72 -1.73 22.68
N GLY A 153 -39.60 -1.28 21.79
CA GLY A 153 -39.34 -0.12 20.93
C GLY A 153 -39.82 1.21 21.53
N LEU A 154 -38.89 2.13 21.77
CA LEU A 154 -39.06 3.60 21.68
C LEU A 154 -39.95 4.31 22.73
N ARG A 155 -39.67 4.16 24.04
CA ARG A 155 -40.30 5.05 25.05
C ARG A 155 -39.40 5.64 26.15
N SER A 156 -38.06 5.62 26.03
CA SER A 156 -37.20 6.21 27.08
C SER A 156 -36.21 7.27 26.62
N LEU A 157 -36.42 7.93 25.47
CA LEU A 157 -35.56 9.05 25.06
C LEU A 157 -36.39 10.25 24.57
N ARG A 158 -37.15 10.85 25.50
CA ARG A 158 -37.42 12.30 25.56
C ARG A 158 -38.31 12.62 26.78
N GLY A 159 -37.82 13.45 27.68
CA GLY A 159 -38.61 14.20 28.67
C GLY A 159 -38.74 13.52 30.02
#